data_AF-A0AAD1VKG0-F1
#
_entry.id   AF-A0AAD1VKG0-F1
#
_cell.length_a   1.000
_cell.length_b   1.000
_cell.length_c   1.000
_cell.angle_alpha   90.00
_cell.angle_beta   90.00
_cell.angle_gamma   90.00
#
_symmetry.space_group_name_H-M   'P 1'
#
loop_
_entity.id
_entity.type
_entity.pdbx_description
1 polymer ?
#
loop_
_entity_poly.entity_id
_entity_poly.type
_entity_poly.pdbx_seq_one_letter_code
_entity_poly.pdbx_strand_id
1 'polypeptide(L)'
;MYDYDPVRFGLSPREREGIIELLGLMDPIELNKLARTISGSKRVRRGTAIDLILKRTRNAEQLLKRKKVSHEVIFQYLRGKNVRVPDTYKKPDLINNVLKLWGIQIEQ
;
A
#
# COMPACT_ATOMS: atom_id res chain seq x y z
N MET A 1 -12.84 29.98 -9.66
CA MET A 1 -12.30 28.79 -10.36
C MET A 1 -11.34 28.16 -9.38
N TYR A 2 -11.79 27.19 -8.60
CA TYR A 2 -10.98 26.65 -7.50
C TYR A 2 -9.97 25.67 -8.08
N ASP A 3 -8.68 26.00 -7.94
CA ASP A 3 -7.60 25.03 -7.99
C ASP A 3 -7.87 23.97 -6.93
N TYR A 4 -8.41 22.84 -7.36
CA TYR A 4 -8.49 21.65 -6.54
C TYR A 4 -7.10 21.02 -6.54
N ASP A 5 -6.23 21.48 -5.64
CA ASP A 5 -5.00 20.78 -5.29
C ASP A 5 -5.38 19.58 -4.39
N PRO A 6 -5.37 18.33 -4.90
CA PRO A 6 -5.83 17.17 -4.13
C PRO A 6 -4.82 16.71 -3.08
N VAL A 7 -3.65 17.34 -2.95
CA VAL A 7 -2.48 16.69 -2.33
C VAL A 7 -2.48 16.72 -0.79
N ARG A 8 -3.46 17.32 -0.10
CA ARG A 8 -3.31 17.54 1.36
C ARG A 8 -4.12 16.71 2.34
N PHE A 9 -5.10 15.91 1.94
CA PHE A 9 -5.85 15.07 2.93
C PHE A 9 -6.28 13.70 2.40
N GLY A 10 -5.33 12.85 2.01
CA GLY A 10 -5.57 11.41 1.88
C GLY A 10 -4.89 10.75 0.69
N LEU A 11 -5.09 9.44 0.58
CA LEU A 11 -4.64 8.64 -0.56
C LEU A 11 -5.39 9.07 -1.84
N SER A 12 -4.65 9.34 -2.91
CA SER A 12 -5.19 9.53 -4.26
C SER A 12 -5.96 8.29 -4.74
N PRO A 13 -6.86 8.42 -5.74
CA PRO A 13 -7.56 7.28 -6.30
C PRO A 13 -6.62 6.16 -6.76
N ARG A 14 -5.51 6.52 -7.40
CA ARG A 14 -4.49 5.58 -7.89
C ARG A 14 -3.78 4.85 -6.77
N GLU A 15 -3.46 5.54 -5.68
CA GLU A 15 -2.91 4.92 -4.47
C GLU A 15 -3.92 3.96 -3.84
N ARG A 16 -5.19 4.35 -3.76
CA ARG A 16 -6.25 3.50 -3.19
C ARG A 16 -6.40 2.21 -3.98
N GLU A 17 -6.52 2.29 -5.30
CA GLU A 17 -6.59 1.11 -6.18
C GLU A 17 -5.36 0.23 -6.02
N GLY A 18 -4.17 0.83 -6.07
CA GLY A 18 -2.91 0.08 -5.90
C GLY A 18 -2.80 -0.59 -4.53
N ILE A 19 -3.25 0.07 -3.45
CA ILE A 19 -3.30 -0.52 -2.11
C ILE A 19 -4.31 -1.67 -2.06
N ILE A 20 -5.49 -1.53 -2.66
CA ILE A 20 -6.50 -2.61 -2.71
C ILE A 20 -5.90 -3.85 -3.38
N GLU A 21 -5.31 -3.68 -4.55
CA GLU A 21 -4.71 -4.78 -5.31
C GLU A 21 -3.53 -5.42 -4.56
N LEU A 22 -2.63 -4.61 -4.02
CA LEU A 22 -1.46 -5.09 -3.27
C LEU A 22 -1.86 -5.85 -2.01
N LEU A 23 -2.83 -5.33 -1.24
CA LEU A 23 -3.35 -6.00 -0.07
C LEU A 23 -4.15 -7.27 -0.42
N GLY A 24 -4.73 -7.33 -1.63
CA GLY A 24 -5.39 -8.52 -2.16
C GLY A 24 -4.44 -9.71 -2.40
N LEU A 25 -3.14 -9.45 -2.55
CA LEU A 25 -2.11 -10.50 -2.65
C LEU A 25 -1.69 -11.07 -1.29
N MET A 26 -2.08 -10.43 -0.19
CA MET A 26 -1.73 -10.90 1.14
C MET A 26 -2.60 -12.06 1.59
N ASP A 27 -1.99 -12.99 2.34
CA ASP A 27 -2.75 -14.01 3.07
C ASP A 27 -3.82 -13.35 3.98
N PRO A 28 -5.07 -13.84 3.99
CA PRO A 28 -6.15 -13.26 4.77
C PRO A 28 -5.87 -13.16 6.29
N ILE A 29 -5.09 -14.07 6.87
CA ILE A 29 -4.73 -14.03 8.29
C ILE A 29 -3.75 -12.88 8.54
N GLU A 30 -2.74 -12.72 7.69
CA GLU A 30 -1.77 -11.62 7.80
C GLU A 30 -2.40 -10.25 7.50
N LEU A 31 -3.30 -10.18 6.53
CA LEU A 31 -4.07 -8.96 6.23
C LEU A 31 -4.92 -8.51 7.42
N ASN A 32 -5.59 -9.44 8.10
CA ASN A 32 -6.36 -9.14 9.31
C ASN A 32 -5.45 -8.66 10.47
N LYS A 33 -4.26 -9.25 10.62
CA LYS A 33 -3.28 -8.78 11.61
C LYS A 33 -2.82 -7.35 11.30
N LEU A 34 -2.52 -7.05 10.04
CA LEU A 34 -2.17 -5.70 9.59
C LEU A 34 -3.30 -4.70 9.90
N ALA A 35 -4.54 -5.04 9.55
CA ALA A 35 -5.71 -4.21 9.81
C ALA A 35 -5.91 -3.91 11.31
N ARG A 36 -5.71 -4.91 12.19
CA ARG A 36 -5.75 -4.71 13.64
C ARG A 36 -4.67 -3.74 14.14
N THR A 37 -3.43 -3.90 13.67
CA THR A 37 -2.33 -3.00 14.05
C THR A 37 -2.60 -1.56 13.61
N ILE A 38 -3.17 -1.38 12.42
CA ILE A 38 -3.42 -0.06 11.85
C ILE A 38 -4.62 0.63 12.52
N SER A 39 -5.66 -0.12 12.86
CA SER A 39 -6.88 0.44 13.44
C SER A 39 -6.85 0.58 14.95
N GLY A 40 -5.93 -0.12 15.63
CA GLY A 40 -5.96 -0.28 17.09
C GLY A 40 -7.15 -1.14 17.58
N SER A 41 -7.99 -1.67 16.68
CA SER A 41 -9.14 -2.48 17.05
C SER A 41 -8.75 -3.95 17.23
N LYS A 42 -9.23 -4.57 18.31
CA LYS A 42 -9.13 -6.03 18.49
C LYS A 42 -10.11 -6.80 17.61
N ARG A 43 -11.16 -6.14 17.09
CA ARG A 43 -12.18 -6.72 16.20
C ARG A 43 -12.10 -6.10 14.82
N VAL A 44 -11.56 -6.84 13.86
CA VAL A 44 -11.69 -6.55 12.43
C VAL A 44 -12.74 -7.53 11.91
N ARG A 45 -13.85 -7.04 11.36
CA ARG A 45 -14.87 -7.92 10.77
C ARG A 45 -14.26 -8.60 9.55
N ARG A 46 -14.59 -9.87 9.32
CA ARG A 46 -14.19 -10.58 8.09
C ARG A 46 -14.69 -9.77 6.88
N GLY A 47 -13.82 -9.56 5.89
CA GLY A 47 -14.14 -8.81 4.68
C GLY A 47 -13.93 -7.29 4.75
N THR A 48 -13.71 -6.68 5.92
CA THR A 48 -13.55 -5.22 6.05
C THR A 48 -12.09 -4.78 6.27
N ALA A 49 -11.12 -5.70 6.14
CA ALA A 49 -9.73 -5.42 6.48
C ALA A 49 -9.11 -4.36 5.57
N ILE A 50 -9.33 -4.46 4.25
CA ILE A 50 -8.83 -3.50 3.26
C ILE A 50 -9.44 -2.12 3.49
N ASP A 51 -10.77 -2.03 3.62
CA ASP A 51 -11.47 -0.75 3.86
C ASP A 51 -10.98 -0.03 5.11
N LEU A 52 -10.76 -0.80 6.18
CA LEU A 52 -10.25 -0.28 7.44
C LEU A 52 -8.81 0.23 7.29
N ILE A 53 -7.96 -0.48 6.55
CA ILE A 53 -6.59 -0.07 6.25
C ILE A 53 -6.61 1.21 5.41
N LEU A 54 -7.42 1.26 4.34
CA LEU A 54 -7.56 2.45 3.49
C LEU A 54 -8.02 3.66 4.30
N LYS A 55 -9.06 3.50 5.14
CA LYS A 55 -9.60 4.59 5.96
C LYS A 55 -8.58 5.14 6.97
N ARG A 56 -7.67 4.30 7.46
CA ARG A 56 -6.66 4.66 8.46
C ARG A 56 -5.31 5.06 7.85
N THR A 57 -5.10 4.80 6.57
CA THR A 57 -3.85 5.11 5.89
C THR A 57 -3.94 6.50 5.26
N ARG A 58 -3.04 7.39 5.67
CA ARG A 58 -2.90 8.74 5.09
C ARG A 58 -1.67 8.89 4.21
N ASN A 59 -0.74 7.94 4.30
CA ASN A 59 0.52 7.94 3.57
C ASN A 59 0.80 6.51 3.10
N ALA A 60 0.87 6.32 1.78
CA ALA A 60 1.07 5.02 1.16
C ALA A 60 2.46 4.43 1.45
N GLU A 61 3.50 5.27 1.44
CA GLU A 61 4.87 4.86 1.76
C GLU A 61 4.97 4.27 3.17
N GLN A 62 4.39 4.93 4.17
CA GLN A 62 4.38 4.44 5.55
C GLN A 62 3.67 3.10 5.68
N LEU A 63 2.59 2.88 4.92
CA LEU A 63 1.92 1.58 4.87
C LEU A 63 2.86 0.50 4.31
N LEU A 64 3.51 0.76 3.18
CA LEU A 64 4.41 -0.18 2.52
C LEU A 64 5.67 -0.50 3.35
N LYS A 65 6.17 0.46 4.13
CA LYS A 65 7.32 0.26 5.04
C LYS A 65 7.00 -0.72 6.18
N ARG A 66 5.73 -0.92 6.56
CA ARG A 66 5.35 -1.82 7.66
C ARG A 66 5.84 -3.24 7.44
N LYS A 67 6.37 -3.88 8.49
CA LYS A 67 6.94 -5.25 8.45
C LYS A 67 5.99 -6.30 7.87
N LYS A 68 4.69 -6.11 8.06
CA LYS A 68 3.63 -7.01 7.60
C LYS A 68 3.39 -6.98 6.09
N VAL A 69 3.71 -5.87 5.43
CA VAL A 69 3.79 -5.82 3.98
C VAL A 69 5.16 -6.38 3.63
N SER A 70 5.25 -7.65 3.26
CA SER A 70 6.53 -8.31 3.00
C SER A 70 7.15 -7.81 1.70
N HIS A 71 8.46 -8.01 1.54
CA HIS A 71 9.14 -7.81 0.26
C HIS A 71 8.45 -8.59 -0.86
N GLU A 72 8.14 -9.87 -0.62
CA GLU A 72 7.47 -10.75 -1.58
C GLU A 72 6.13 -10.18 -2.09
N VAL A 73 5.28 -9.65 -1.21
CA VAL A 73 3.99 -9.07 -1.61
C VAL A 73 4.19 -7.87 -2.56
N ILE A 74 5.15 -7.00 -2.24
CA ILE A 74 5.46 -5.83 -3.07
C ILE A 74 6.07 -6.26 -4.41
N PHE A 75 6.93 -7.27 -4.37
CA PHE A 75 7.57 -7.84 -5.56
C PHE A 75 6.55 -8.47 -6.51
N GLN A 76 5.66 -9.33 -5.99
CA GLN A 76 4.57 -9.94 -6.75
C GLN A 76 3.64 -8.88 -7.37
N TYR A 77 3.29 -7.84 -6.60
CA TYR A 77 2.50 -6.73 -7.10
C TYR A 77 3.18 -6.04 -8.30
N LEU A 78 4.46 -5.71 -8.20
CA LEU A 78 5.22 -5.06 -9.29
C LEU A 78 5.32 -5.95 -10.53
N ARG A 79 5.58 -7.26 -10.35
CA ARG A 79 5.58 -8.22 -11.47
C ARG A 79 4.21 -8.32 -12.14
N GLY A 80 3.13 -8.34 -11.37
CA GLY A 80 1.76 -8.32 -11.88
C GLY A 80 1.42 -7.05 -12.67
N LYS A 81 2.10 -5.93 -12.38
CA LYS A 81 2.00 -4.66 -13.12
C LYS A 81 3.00 -4.55 -14.29
N ASN A 82 3.65 -5.64 -14.67
CA ASN A 82 4.68 -5.69 -15.71
C ASN A 82 5.86 -4.75 -15.47
N VAL A 83 6.12 -4.37 -14.22
CA VAL A 83 7.30 -3.59 -13.84
C VAL A 83 8.48 -4.55 -13.70
N ARG A 84 9.52 -4.35 -14.51
CA ARG A 84 10.76 -5.14 -14.40
C ARG A 84 11.52 -4.71 -13.15
N VAL A 85 11.50 -5.57 -12.14
CA VAL A 85 12.30 -5.42 -10.93
C VAL A 85 13.26 -6.61 -10.79
N PRO A 86 14.58 -6.37 -10.59
CA PRO A 86 15.53 -7.43 -10.26
C PRO A 86 15.21 -8.10 -8.92
N ASP A 87 15.46 -9.40 -8.83
CA ASP A 87 15.31 -10.17 -7.58
C ASP A 87 16.27 -9.68 -6.47
N THR A 88 17.32 -8.94 -6.85
CA THR A 88 18.28 -8.33 -5.93
C THR A 88 17.78 -7.05 -5.26
N TYR A 89 16.65 -6.49 -5.71
CA TYR A 89 16.11 -5.25 -5.16
C TYR A 89 15.71 -5.44 -3.71
N LYS A 90 16.14 -4.51 -2.85
CA LYS A 90 15.75 -4.51 -1.45
C LYS A 90 14.35 -3.92 -1.32
N LYS A 91 13.72 -4.18 -0.17
CA LYS A 91 12.37 -3.67 0.11
C LYS A 91 12.22 -2.16 -0.16
N PRO A 92 13.16 -1.27 0.24
CA PRO A 92 13.05 0.16 -0.08
C PRO A 92 13.01 0.45 -1.59
N ASP A 93 13.79 -0.28 -2.39
CA ASP A 93 13.82 -0.10 -3.85
C ASP A 93 12.49 -0.50 -4.49
N LEU A 94 11.90 -1.61 -4.02
CA LEU A 94 10.56 -2.03 -4.46
C LEU A 94 9.49 -1.00 -4.08
N ILE A 95 9.55 -0.47 -2.84
CA ILE A 95 8.63 0.58 -2.40
C ILE A 95 8.73 1.81 -3.30
N ASN A 96 9.94 2.26 -3.63
CA ASN A 96 10.14 3.39 -4.53
C ASN A 96 9.53 3.14 -5.92
N ASN A 97 9.66 1.91 -6.46
CA ASN A 97 9.03 1.55 -7.73
C ASN A 97 7.50 1.56 -7.65
N VAL A 98 6.91 1.08 -6.56
CA VAL A 98 5.46 1.14 -6.34
C VAL A 98 4.98 2.58 -6.26
N LEU A 99 5.67 3.43 -5.50
CA LEU A 99 5.29 4.84 -5.34
C LEU A 99 5.40 5.60 -6.66
N LYS A 100 6.47 5.35 -7.45
CA LYS A 100 6.60 5.86 -8.82
C LYS A 100 5.48 5.37 -9.73
N LEU A 101 5.11 4.08 -9.65
CA LEU A 101 3.99 3.51 -10.42
C LEU A 101 2.66 4.19 -10.06
N TRP A 102 2.49 4.63 -8.81
CA TRP A 102 1.32 5.37 -8.34
C TRP A 102 1.38 6.87 -8.62
N GLY A 103 2.46 7.36 -9.26
CA GLY A 103 2.63 8.78 -9.58
C GLY A 103 3.09 9.63 -8.40
N ILE A 104 3.60 9.03 -7.34
CA ILE A 104 4.18 9.74 -6.20
C ILE A 104 5.65 10.03 -6.51
N GLN A 105 5.98 11.30 -6.65
CA GLN A 105 7.36 11.75 -6.65
C GLN A 105 7.88 11.72 -5.21
N ILE A 106 8.90 10.90 -4.99
CA ILE A 106 9.72 10.97 -3.78
C ILE A 106 10.95 11.78 -4.18
N GLU A 107 11.06 13.01 -3.70
CA GLU A 107 12.31 13.77 -3.81
C GLU A 107 13.38 13.02 -3.03
N GLN A 108 14.53 12.77 -3.68
CA GLN A 108 15.67 12.04 -3.12
C GLN A 108 16.45 12.90 -2.14
#